data_AF-A0A6J6ZH31-F1
#
_entry.id   AF-A0A6J6ZH31-F1
#
_cell.length_a   1.000
_cell.length_b   1.000
_cell.length_c   1.000
_cell.angle_alpha   90.00
_cell.angle_beta   90.00
_cell.angle_gamma   90.00
#
_symmetry.space_group_name_H-M   'P 1'
#
loop_
_entity.id
_entity.type
_entity.pdbx_description
1 polymer ?
#
loop_
_entity_poly.entity_id
_entity_poly.type
_entity_poly.pdbx_seq_one_letter_code
_entity_poly.pdbx_strand_id
1 'polypeptide(L)' 'MRSEFESIVEGLSLDESSPTTFLDDLDRLDNAERFIAPIPPRQNLRSTFMSAKKAFARWFNRGDHDDDGAHV' A
#
# COMPACT_ATOMS: atom_id res chain seq x y z
N MET A 1 -37.57 -23.15 31.35
CA MET A 1 -37.05 -21.91 30.72
C MET A 1 -35.52 -21.83 30.62
N ARG A 2 -34.75 -22.91 30.90
CA ARG A 2 -33.30 -22.93 30.62
C ARG A 2 -32.94 -23.70 29.33
N SER A 3 -33.78 -24.63 28.91
CA SER A 3 -33.56 -25.51 27.75
C SER A 3 -33.53 -24.77 26.41
N GLU A 4 -34.35 -23.74 26.21
CA GLU A 4 -34.36 -22.98 24.95
C GLU A 4 -33.12 -22.12 24.78
N PHE A 5 -32.58 -21.56 25.88
CA PHE A 5 -31.34 -20.79 25.86
C PHE A 5 -30.12 -21.70 25.64
N GLU A 6 -30.06 -22.84 26.35
CA GLU A 6 -29.01 -23.85 26.16
C GLU A 6 -29.01 -24.36 24.71
N SER A 7 -30.17 -24.60 24.10
CA SER A 7 -30.27 -25.06 22.70
C SER A 7 -29.75 -24.05 21.67
N ILE A 8 -29.90 -22.75 21.91
CA ILE A 8 -29.33 -21.68 21.05
C ILE A 8 -27.80 -21.64 21.18
N VAL A 9 -27.27 -21.93 22.38
CA VAL A 9 -25.84 -21.89 22.68
C VAL A 9 -25.13 -23.19 22.27
N GLU A 10 -25.83 -24.33 22.30
CA GLU A 10 -25.32 -25.67 21.92
C GLU A 10 -25.11 -25.80 20.40
N GLY A 11 -25.86 -25.04 19.59
CA GLY A 11 -25.68 -24.94 18.14
C GLY A 11 -24.58 -23.96 17.69
N LEU A 12 -24.05 -23.14 18.61
CA LEU A 12 -22.82 -22.37 18.40
C LEU A 12 -21.65 -23.30 18.71
N SER A 13 -21.44 -24.30 17.85
CA SER A 13 -20.24 -25.11 17.90
C SER A 13 -19.02 -24.20 17.75
N LEU A 14 -18.33 -23.98 18.87
CA LEU A 14 -17.02 -23.35 19.00
C LEU A 14 -15.91 -24.21 18.37
N ASP A 15 -16.21 -24.96 17.30
CA ASP A 15 -15.26 -25.87 16.64
C ASP A 15 -14.65 -25.27 15.37
N GLU A 16 -14.41 -23.96 15.42
CA GLU A 16 -13.46 -23.32 14.51
C GLU A 16 -12.46 -22.48 15.31
N SER A 17 -12.04 -22.99 16.47
CA SER A 17 -10.72 -22.63 16.99
C SER A 17 -9.67 -23.41 16.19
N SER A 18 -9.49 -22.98 14.93
CA SER A 18 -8.28 -23.32 14.19
C SER A 18 -7.09 -23.11 15.12
N PRO A 19 -6.16 -24.06 15.25
CA PRO A 19 -4.96 -23.91 16.08
C PRO A 19 -4.07 -22.73 15.63
N THR A 20 -4.40 -22.08 14.51
CA THR A 20 -3.96 -20.73 14.16
C THR A 20 -5.16 -19.79 14.22
N THR A 21 -5.10 -18.82 15.14
CA THR A 21 -6.10 -17.75 15.19
C THR A 21 -5.93 -16.88 13.95
N PHE A 22 -6.99 -16.22 13.47
CA PHE A 22 -6.86 -15.18 12.43
C PHE A 22 -5.75 -14.15 12.74
N LEU A 23 -5.49 -13.89 14.02
CA LEU A 23 -4.38 -13.06 14.50
C LEU A 23 -3.00 -13.69 14.26
N ASP A 24 -2.83 -15.00 14.44
CA ASP A 24 -1.58 -15.70 14.13
C ASP A 24 -1.30 -15.70 12.61
N ASP A 25 -2.37 -15.76 11.80
CA ASP A 25 -2.27 -15.66 10.35
C ASP A 25 -1.93 -14.22 9.91
N LEU A 26 -2.50 -13.19 10.55
CA LEU A 26 -2.12 -11.79 10.31
C LEU A 26 -0.65 -11.51 10.70
N ASP A 27 -0.19 -11.99 11.85
CA ASP A 27 1.21 -11.85 12.29
C ASP A 27 2.18 -12.56 11.33
N ARG A 28 1.72 -13.62 10.67
CA ARG A 28 2.46 -14.33 9.62
C ARG A 28 2.49 -13.55 8.30
N LEU A 29 1.35 -12.99 7.89
CA LEU A 29 1.22 -12.16 6.68
C LEU A 29 2.06 -10.90 6.78
N ASP A 30 2.13 -10.28 7.95
CA ASP A 30 2.95 -9.10 8.17
C ASP A 30 4.43 -9.38 7.87
N ASN A 31 4.90 -10.62 8.04
CA ASN A 31 6.27 -11.00 7.68
C ASN A 31 6.42 -11.53 6.26
N ALA A 32 5.39 -12.16 5.69
CA ALA A 32 5.41 -12.77 4.35
C ALA A 32 5.08 -11.78 3.22
N GLU A 33 4.24 -10.77 3.48
CA GLU A 33 3.74 -9.79 2.50
C GLU A 33 4.30 -8.37 2.74
N ARG A 34 5.33 -8.25 3.57
CA ARG A 34 6.04 -6.99 3.78
C ARG A 34 6.44 -6.39 2.42
N PHE A 35 6.13 -5.11 2.22
CA PHE A 35 6.50 -4.41 0.99
C PHE A 35 8.03 -4.44 0.79
N ILE A 36 8.48 -5.15 -0.23
CA ILE A 36 9.88 -5.14 -0.65
C ILE A 36 10.02 -4.02 -1.67
N ALA A 37 10.56 -2.88 -1.23
CA ALA A 37 10.84 -1.78 -2.13
C ALA A 37 11.81 -2.25 -3.23
N PRO A 38 11.47 -2.06 -4.52
CA PRO A 38 12.40 -2.38 -5.60
C PRO A 38 13.64 -1.48 -5.48
N ILE A 39 14.81 -2.01 -5.85
CA ILE A 39 16.04 -1.24 -5.88
C ILE A 39 15.85 -0.11 -6.90
N PRO A 40 15.90 1.18 -6.48
CA PRO A 40 15.68 2.27 -7.41
C PRO A 40 16.79 2.27 -8.47
N PRO A 41 16.45 2.62 -9.74
CA PRO A 41 17.46 2.73 -10.78
C PRO A 41 18.50 3.80 -10.40
N ARG A 42 19.74 3.60 -10.85
CA ARG A 42 20.84 4.53 -10.57
C ARG A 42 20.47 5.93 -11.09
N GLN A 43 20.21 6.85 -10.17
CA GLN A 43 19.94 8.23 -10.52
C GLN A 43 21.26 8.93 -10.88
N ASN A 44 21.26 9.67 -11.99
CA ASN A 44 22.40 10.47 -12.39
C ASN A 44 22.23 11.90 -11.84
N LEU A 45 23.16 12.37 -11.01
CA LEU A 45 23.11 13.73 -10.44
C LEU A 45 23.03 14.80 -11.54
N ARG A 46 23.66 14.55 -12.70
CA ARG A 46 23.60 15.45 -13.86
C ARG A 46 22.18 15.54 -14.43
N SER A 47 21.46 14.42 -14.55
CA SER A 47 20.09 14.43 -15.07
C SER A 47 19.14 15.13 -14.10
N THR A 48 19.29 14.91 -12.80
CA THR A 48 18.49 15.62 -11.77
C THR A 48 18.72 17.13 -11.82
N PHE A 49 19.97 17.57 -11.96
CA PHE A 49 20.30 19.00 -12.09
C PHE A 49 19.75 19.61 -13.38
N MET A 50 19.83 18.90 -14.50
CA MET A 50 19.25 19.36 -15.77
C MET A 50 17.72 19.48 -15.69
N SER A 51 17.05 18.48 -15.11
CA SER A 51 15.60 18.51 -14.89
C SER A 51 15.19 19.65 -13.96
N ALA A 52 15.95 19.88 -12.88
CA ALA A 52 15.73 21.01 -11.98
C ALA A 52 15.91 22.35 -12.72
N LYS A 53 17.02 22.52 -13.46
CA LYS A 53 17.28 23.73 -14.26
C LYS A 53 16.18 23.98 -15.30
N LYS A 54 15.69 22.93 -15.97
CA LYS A 54 14.57 23.03 -16.92
C LYS A 54 13.29 23.49 -16.22
N ALA A 55 12.98 22.95 -15.06
CA ALA A 55 11.81 23.36 -14.26
C ALA A 55 11.91 24.82 -13.81
N PHE A 56 13.08 25.26 -13.35
CA PHE A 56 13.31 26.67 -13.01
C PHE A 56 13.20 27.58 -14.23
N ALA A 57 13.77 27.20 -15.37
CA ALA A 57 13.65 27.96 -16.60
C ALA A 57 12.18 28.09 -17.06
N ARG A 58 11.40 27.00 -17.00
CA ARG A 58 9.94 27.05 -17.25
C ARG A 58 9.23 27.97 -16.26
N TRP A 59 9.57 27.89 -14.97
CA TRP A 59 8.96 28.69 -13.91
C TRP A 59 9.15 30.19 -14.11
N PHE A 60 10.35 30.59 -14.51
CA PHE A 60 10.70 31.99 -14.80
C PHE A 60 10.22 32.46 -16.19
N ASN A 61 10.10 31.55 -17.15
CA ASN A 61 9.64 31.84 -18.51
C ASN A 61 8.14 31.55 -18.70
N ARG A 62 7.33 31.66 -17.64
CA ARG A 62 5.85 31.59 -17.70
C ARG A 62 5.28 32.86 -18.35
N GLY A 63 5.57 33.05 -19.63
CA GLY A 63 4.66 33.77 -20.52
C GLY A 63 3.62 32.76 -21.01
N ASP A 64 2.34 33.10 -20.87
CA ASP A 64 1.18 32.28 -21.23
C ASP A 64 1.35 31.56 -22.56
N HIS A 65 1.69 30.27 -22.52
CA HIS A 65 1.41 29.35 -23.60
C HIS A 65 1.32 27.93 -23.04
N ASP A 66 0.09 27.48 -22.86
CA ASP A 66 -0.27 26.11 -22.55
C ASP A 66 0.12 25.22 -23.73
N ASP A 67 1.28 24.56 -23.67
CA ASP A 67 1.54 23.37 -24.51
C ASP A 67 2.77 22.59 -24.02
N ASP A 68 2.54 21.57 -23.20
CA ASP A 68 3.02 20.20 -23.44
C ASP A 68 2.56 19.29 -22.30
N GLY A 69 1.28 18.91 -22.38
CA GLY A 69 0.74 17.77 -21.64
C GLY A 69 1.65 16.55 -21.81
N ALA A 70 1.81 15.80 -20.72
CA ALA A 70 2.67 14.63 -20.63
C ALA A 70 2.57 13.73 -21.88
N HIS A 71 3.70 13.47 -22.54
CA HIS A 71 3.81 12.41 -23.54
C HIS A 71 4.05 11.07 -22.83
N VAL A 72 3.18 10.11 -23.16
CA VAL A 72 3.15 8.71 -22.71
C VAL A 72 4.33 7.88 -23.23
#